data_AF-A0A1I4UPK9-F1
#
_entry.id   AF-A0A1I4UPK9-F1
#
_cell.length_a   1.000
_cell.length_b   1.000
_cell.length_c   1.000
_cell.angle_alpha   90.00
_cell.angle_beta   90.00
_cell.angle_gamma   90.00
#
_symmetry.space_group_name_H-M   'P 1'
#
loop_
_entity.id
_entity.type
_entity.pdbx_description
1 polymer ?
#
loop_
_entity_poly.entity_id
_entity_poly.type
_entity_poly.pdbx_seq_one_letter_code
_entity_poly.pdbx_strand_id
1 'polypeptide(L)'
;MKKIDINSPEAQSADLVAGNIDQLKALFPALITEGPNGTAVNVDVLKALVGDQTVTDADEKYGLNWHGKRRARQLALTPSTGTLRPCPDDSVDWEM
;
A
#
# COMPACT_ATOMS: atom_id res chain seq x y z
N MET A 1 -2.30 16.86 -28.15
CA MET A 1 -2.25 16.17 -26.84
C MET A 1 -3.56 16.40 -26.10
N LYS A 2 -4.28 15.34 -25.71
CA LYS A 2 -5.44 15.46 -24.81
C LYS A 2 -4.94 15.84 -23.43
N LYS A 3 -5.57 16.84 -22.78
CA LYS A 3 -5.24 17.23 -21.41
C LYS A 3 -5.70 16.13 -20.46
N ILE A 4 -4.76 15.58 -19.70
CA ILE A 4 -5.03 14.68 -18.58
C ILE A 4 -5.34 15.58 -17.38
N ASP A 5 -6.50 15.37 -16.75
CA ASP A 5 -6.96 16.14 -15.59
C ASP A 5 -6.57 15.41 -14.30
N ILE A 6 -6.61 16.07 -13.14
CA ILE A 6 -6.19 15.47 -11.85
C ILE A 6 -7.07 14.28 -11.42
N ASN A 7 -8.28 14.21 -11.99
CA ASN A 7 -9.24 13.14 -11.76
C ASN A 7 -9.18 12.04 -12.83
N SER A 8 -8.27 12.14 -13.81
CA SER A 8 -8.07 11.10 -14.82
C SER A 8 -7.44 9.85 -14.17
N PRO A 9 -7.92 8.63 -14.48
CA PRO A 9 -7.38 7.40 -13.91
C PRO A 9 -5.90 7.18 -14.26
N GLU A 10 -5.41 7.73 -15.39
CA GLU A 10 -4.00 7.68 -15.75
C GLU A 10 -3.10 8.58 -14.88
N ALA A 11 -3.68 9.52 -14.11
CA ALA A 11 -2.96 10.45 -13.24
C ALA A 11 -2.92 10.01 -11.76
N GLN A 12 -3.56 8.90 -11.41
CA GLN A 12 -3.66 8.41 -10.03
C GLN A 12 -2.81 7.15 -9.83
N SER A 13 -2.02 7.11 -8.76
CA SER A 13 -1.31 5.90 -8.35
C SER A 13 -2.28 4.85 -7.82
N ALA A 14 -1.95 3.57 -8.00
CA ALA A 14 -2.75 2.47 -7.47
C ALA A 14 -2.93 2.60 -5.94
N ASP A 15 -4.16 2.38 -5.47
CA ASP A 15 -4.45 2.32 -4.04
C ASP A 15 -3.97 0.99 -3.46
N LEU A 16 -2.74 1.02 -2.92
CA LEU A 16 -2.11 -0.15 -2.30
C LEU A 16 -2.89 -0.65 -1.08
N VAL A 17 -3.62 0.23 -0.38
CA VAL A 17 -4.41 -0.15 0.80
C VAL A 17 -5.63 -0.95 0.38
N ALA A 18 -6.38 -0.46 -0.62
CA ALA A 18 -7.51 -1.19 -1.19
C ALA A 18 -7.08 -2.56 -1.76
N GLY A 19 -5.97 -2.60 -2.50
CA GLY A 19 -5.43 -3.86 -3.03
C GLY A 19 -5.04 -4.87 -1.95
N ASN A 20 -4.43 -4.41 -0.84
CA ASN A 20 -4.12 -5.28 0.30
C ASN A 20 -5.38 -5.80 0.99
N ILE A 21 -6.42 -4.97 1.12
CA ILE A 21 -7.71 -5.38 1.70
C ILE A 21 -8.37 -6.46 0.83
N ASP A 22 -8.35 -6.33 -0.49
CA ASP A 22 -8.90 -7.33 -1.41
C ASP A 22 -8.16 -8.67 -1.32
N GLN A 23 -6.83 -8.64 -1.20
CA GLN A 23 -6.03 -9.85 -0.97
C GLN A 23 -6.37 -10.52 0.36
N LEU A 24 -6.48 -9.74 1.45
CA LEU A 24 -6.87 -10.24 2.76
C LEU A 24 -8.30 -10.80 2.73
N LYS A 25 -9.21 -10.16 2.01
CA LYS A 25 -10.59 -10.63 1.82
C LYS A 25 -10.65 -11.96 1.08
N ALA A 26 -9.80 -12.14 0.06
CA ALA A 26 -9.73 -13.40 -0.69
C ALA A 26 -9.19 -14.56 0.16
N LEU A 27 -8.21 -14.31 1.02
CA LEU A 27 -7.58 -15.33 1.87
C LEU A 27 -8.38 -15.62 3.14
N PHE A 28 -8.87 -14.57 3.80
CA PHE A 28 -9.55 -14.66 5.09
C PHE A 28 -10.75 -13.68 5.14
N PRO A 29 -11.88 -14.03 4.49
CA PRO A 29 -13.06 -13.15 4.44
C PRO A 29 -13.57 -12.74 5.81
N ALA A 30 -13.43 -13.61 6.82
CA ALA A 30 -13.85 -13.37 8.20
C ALA A 30 -13.09 -12.24 8.91
N LEU A 31 -11.96 -11.77 8.35
CA LEU A 31 -11.21 -10.63 8.88
C LEU A 31 -11.86 -9.30 8.52
N ILE A 32 -12.68 -9.27 7.48
CA ILE A 32 -13.22 -8.04 6.95
C ILE A 32 -14.50 -7.69 7.70
N THR A 33 -14.54 -6.49 8.28
CA THR A 33 -15.68 -5.96 9.03
C THR A 33 -15.97 -4.52 8.60
N GLU A 34 -17.07 -3.96 9.09
CA GLU A 34 -17.44 -2.57 8.84
C GLU A 34 -17.03 -1.71 10.05
N GLY A 35 -16.31 -0.62 9.77
CA GLY A 35 -15.88 0.37 10.75
C GLY A 35 -16.37 1.78 10.42
N PRO A 36 -16.00 2.77 11.25
CA PRO A 36 -16.46 4.16 11.10
C PRO A 36 -16.13 4.81 9.75
N ASN A 37 -15.07 4.33 9.08
CA ASN A 37 -14.56 4.86 7.82
C ASN A 37 -14.71 3.84 6.66
N GLY A 38 -15.61 2.85 6.79
CA GLY A 38 -15.81 1.81 5.79
C GLY A 38 -15.15 0.48 6.15
N THR A 39 -14.65 -0.25 5.14
CA THR A 39 -14.08 -1.58 5.30
C THR A 39 -12.87 -1.58 6.25
N ALA A 40 -12.93 -2.41 7.30
CA ALA A 40 -11.91 -2.52 8.33
C ALA A 40 -11.43 -3.98 8.47
N VAL A 41 -10.19 -4.15 8.94
CA VAL A 41 -9.58 -5.46 9.20
C VAL A 41 -9.58 -5.74 10.70
N ASN A 42 -10.22 -6.82 11.12
CA ASN A 42 -10.24 -7.27 12.51
C ASN A 42 -8.96 -8.06 12.84
N VAL A 43 -8.02 -7.38 13.50
CA VAL A 43 -6.72 -7.94 13.89
C VAL A 43 -6.87 -9.05 14.94
N ASP A 44 -7.89 -9.01 15.78
CA ASP A 44 -8.10 -10.04 16.82
C ASP A 44 -8.58 -11.36 16.21
N VAL A 45 -9.43 -11.30 15.17
CA VAL A 45 -9.80 -12.49 14.39
C VAL A 45 -8.59 -13.03 13.64
N LEU A 46 -7.72 -12.16 13.10
CA LEU A 46 -6.48 -12.61 12.46
C LEU A 46 -5.62 -13.37 13.47
N LYS A 47 -5.39 -12.82 14.66
CA LYS A 47 -4.64 -13.50 15.72
C LYS A 47 -5.25 -14.84 16.11
N ALA A 48 -6.57 -14.92 16.22
CA ALA A 48 -7.26 -16.18 16.51
C ALA A 48 -7.08 -17.23 15.41
N LEU A 49 -7.04 -16.82 14.13
CA LEU A 49 -6.85 -17.73 12.99
C LEU A 49 -5.42 -18.24 12.86
N VAL A 50 -4.40 -17.41 13.11
CA VAL A 50 -2.97 -17.83 13.06
C VAL A 50 -2.44 -18.41 14.38
N GLY A 51 -3.19 -18.28 15.49
CA GLY A 51 -2.85 -18.87 16.79
C GLY A 51 -1.53 -18.32 17.38
N ASP A 52 -0.75 -19.20 18.00
CA ASP A 52 0.54 -18.86 18.64
C ASP A 52 1.64 -18.44 17.65
N GLN A 53 1.36 -18.47 16.34
CA GLN A 53 2.26 -17.95 15.30
C GLN A 53 2.11 -16.43 15.12
N THR A 54 1.85 -15.70 16.21
CA THR A 54 1.70 -14.26 16.21
C THR A 54 2.89 -13.62 16.92
N VAL A 55 3.63 -12.77 16.21
CA VAL A 55 4.66 -11.93 16.83
C VAL A 55 4.04 -10.57 17.11
N THR A 56 3.65 -10.34 18.37
CA THR A 56 3.27 -9.01 18.85
C THR A 56 4.52 -8.23 19.23
N ASP A 57 4.95 -7.32 18.35
CA ASP A 57 5.89 -6.21 18.57
C ASP A 57 7.18 -6.52 19.35
N ALA A 58 7.51 -7.80 19.54
CA ALA A 58 8.83 -8.23 19.91
C ALA A 58 9.66 -8.03 18.65
N ASP A 59 10.46 -6.97 18.67
CA ASP A 59 11.53 -6.66 17.71
C ASP A 59 11.90 -7.90 16.91
N GLU A 60 11.67 -7.83 15.60
CA GLU A 60 12.10 -8.82 14.61
C GLU A 60 13.35 -9.53 15.15
N LYS A 61 13.22 -10.78 15.61
CA LYS A 61 14.28 -11.49 16.37
C LYS A 61 15.64 -11.42 15.67
N TYR A 62 15.60 -11.23 14.34
CA TYR A 62 16.69 -10.73 13.52
C TYR A 62 16.15 -9.73 12.49
N GLY A 63 16.18 -8.44 12.79
CA GLY A 63 15.79 -7.38 11.88
C GLY A 63 16.71 -6.18 12.00
N LEU A 64 17.13 -5.60 10.88
CA LEU A 64 17.88 -4.34 10.90
C LEU A 64 16.93 -3.25 11.44
N ASN A 65 17.17 -2.79 12.67
CA ASN A 65 16.42 -1.71 13.29
C ASN A 65 17.23 -0.43 13.24
N TRP A 66 16.69 0.58 12.56
CA TRP A 66 17.26 1.93 12.54
C TRP A 66 16.19 2.96 12.86
N HIS A 67 16.63 4.09 13.41
CA HIS A 67 15.74 5.19 13.75
C HIS A 67 14.97 5.66 12.50
N GLY A 68 13.65 5.66 12.56
CA GLY A 68 12.80 6.06 11.43
C GLY A 68 12.39 4.94 10.47
N LYS A 69 12.79 3.67 10.66
CA LYS A 69 12.33 2.53 9.84
C LYS A 69 10.81 2.45 9.69
N ARG A 70 10.08 2.63 10.79
CA ARG A 70 8.61 2.65 10.80
C ARG A 70 8.03 3.80 9.98
N ARG A 71 8.61 5.00 10.09
CA ARG A 71 8.20 6.18 9.33
C ARG A 71 8.51 6.03 7.84
N ALA A 72 9.65 5.41 7.50
CA ALA A 72 10.01 5.09 6.12
C ALA A 72 9.04 4.07 5.50
N ARG A 73 8.65 3.02 6.24
CA ARG A 73 7.63 2.06 5.79
C ARG A 73 6.28 2.74 5.52
N GLN A 74 5.85 3.65 6.39
CA GLN A 74 4.60 4.42 6.17
C GLN A 74 4.68 5.32 4.93
N LEU A 75 5.80 6.00 4.72
CA LEU A 75 6.01 6.86 3.55
C LEU A 75 6.00 6.05 2.24
N ALA A 76 6.57 4.85 2.23
CA ALA A 76 6.56 3.97 1.05
C ALA A 76 5.14 3.54 0.63
N LEU A 77 4.20 3.48 1.57
CA LEU A 77 2.80 3.17 1.29
C LEU A 77 1.97 4.40 0.88
N THR A 78 2.55 5.60 0.95
CA THR A 78 1.83 6.83 0.59
C THR A 78 1.78 6.94 -0.94
N PRO A 79 0.59 7.00 -1.56
CA PRO A 79 0.46 7.17 -3.00
C PRO A 79 1.16 8.44 -3.49
N SER A 80 1.76 8.39 -4.67
CA SER A 80 2.42 9.57 -5.23
C SER A 80 1.37 10.61 -5.65
N THR A 81 1.62 11.87 -5.31
CA THR A 81 0.73 13.01 -5.65
C THR A 81 1.18 13.78 -6.89
N GLY A 82 2.31 13.38 -7.49
CA GLY A 82 2.90 14.03 -8.66
C GLY A 82 2.89 13.13 -9.89
N THR A 83 2.79 13.74 -11.06
CA THR A 83 2.88 13.06 -12.36
C THR A 83 4.26 13.29 -12.96
N LEU A 84 4.94 12.23 -13.40
CA LEU A 84 6.19 12.35 -14.14
C LEU A 84 5.94 13.05 -15.47
N ARG A 85 6.83 13.97 -15.86
CA ARG A 85 6.82 14.60 -17.18
C ARG A 85 7.83 13.89 -18.08
N PRO A 86 7.45 13.49 -19.29
CA PRO A 86 8.41 13.00 -20.27
C PRO A 86 9.46 14.07 -20.55
N CYS A 87 10.73 13.66 -20.66
CA CYS A 87 11.85 14.52 -21.06
C CYS A 87 12.39 14.00 -22.40
N PRO A 88 11.89 14.49 -23.54
CA PRO A 88 12.32 14.01 -24.86
C PRO A 88 13.81 14.20 -25.10
N ASP A 89 14.39 15.30 -24.61
CA ASP A 89 15.79 15.68 -24.83
C ASP A 89 16.79 14.71 -24.17
N ASP A 90 16.38 14.07 -23.07
CA ASP A 90 17.19 13.08 -22.33
C ASP A 90 16.74 11.63 -22.62
N SER A 91 15.74 11.43 -23.48
CA SER A 91 15.18 10.10 -23.77
C SER A 91 15.90 9.45 -24.95
N VAL A 92 16.36 8.22 -24.75
CA VAL A 92 16.84 7.37 -25.85
C VAL A 92 15.63 6.87 -26.64
N ASP A 93 15.72 6.87 -27.97
CA ASP A 93 14.71 6.36 -28.91
C ASP A 93 13.30 6.96 -28.77
N TRP A 94 13.19 8.27 -28.51
CA TRP A 94 11.90 8.97 -28.35
C TRP A 94 10.97 8.91 -29.58
N GLU A 95 11.52 8.76 -30.79
CA GLU A 95 10.76 8.77 -32.05
C GLU A 95 10.45 7.37 -32.63
N MET A 96 10.74 6.29 -31.90
CA MET A 96 10.55 4.92 -32.43
C MET A 96 9.13 4.37 -32.23
#